data_AF-A0A507EFH7-F1
#
_entry.id   AF-A0A507EFH7-F1
#
_cell.length_a   1.000
_cell.length_b   1.000
_cell.length_c   1.000
_cell.angle_alpha   90.00
_cell.angle_beta   90.00
_cell.angle_gamma   90.00
#
_symmetry.space_group_name_H-M   'P 1'
#
loop_
_entity.id
_entity.type
_entity.pdbx_description
1 polymer ?
#
loop_
_entity_poly.entity_id
_entity_poly.type
_entity_poly.pdbx_seq_one_letter_code
_entity_poly.pdbx_strand_id
1 'polypeptide(L)'
;MPRHLPLPDLSDVSLLFLLSTISSTTQDDLEQFLAAKSVSHGPITVAQVSRYAAITREQFNEWKTLWPMSYHDCIVREDPPLSPEEVASAEKWMRLALQVAAPNAGSADDSFINGAIMVDPVTNTQISASGDDRRKNPLHHATMNCIEQVAQRERKRRQSRHAPDRKIDTDRSVDVEQSQPRSHTDPPNHKRKAADDDDALEDEAIAYAGKSGYLCTNLDLYVVREPCAM
;
A
#
# COMPACT_ATOMS: atom_id res chain seq x y z
N MET A 1 -42.66 41.53 10.65
CA MET A 1 -43.39 40.77 9.61
C MET A 1 -42.37 40.31 8.57
N PRO A 2 -41.80 39.11 8.71
CA PRO A 2 -40.82 38.60 7.75
C PRO A 2 -41.54 38.29 6.43
N ARG A 3 -41.02 38.84 5.33
CA ARG A 3 -41.51 38.56 3.98
C ARG A 3 -41.15 37.11 3.65
N HIS A 4 -42.15 36.25 3.59
CA HIS A 4 -42.02 34.92 2.98
C HIS A 4 -41.65 35.11 1.50
N LEU A 5 -40.40 34.81 1.16
CA LEU A 5 -40.04 34.52 -0.22
C LEU A 5 -40.76 33.23 -0.62
N PRO A 6 -41.49 33.20 -1.75
CA PRO A 6 -42.14 31.98 -2.20
C PRO A 6 -41.08 30.93 -2.50
N LEU A 7 -41.26 29.72 -1.96
CA LEU A 7 -40.46 28.55 -2.32
C LEU A 7 -40.61 28.33 -3.84
N PRO A 8 -39.51 28.11 -4.59
CA PRO A 8 -39.60 27.83 -6.01
C PRO A 8 -40.40 26.56 -6.24
N ASP A 9 -41.31 26.62 -7.20
CA ASP A 9 -42.08 25.47 -7.69
C ASP A 9 -41.10 24.39 -8.17
N LEU A 10 -41.09 23.24 -7.48
CA LEU A 10 -40.13 22.15 -7.71
C LEU A 10 -40.50 21.29 -8.93
N SER A 11 -41.58 21.61 -9.64
CA SER A 11 -42.08 20.83 -10.77
C SER A 11 -41.21 20.91 -12.04
N ASP A 12 -40.25 21.84 -12.10
CA ASP A 12 -39.35 22.06 -13.25
C ASP A 12 -37.85 21.89 -12.91
N VAL A 13 -37.50 21.25 -11.79
CA VAL A 13 -36.09 21.08 -11.39
C VAL A 13 -35.48 19.84 -12.06
N SER A 14 -34.72 20.07 -13.14
CA SER A 14 -33.86 19.04 -13.74
C SER A 14 -32.50 18.97 -13.04
N LEU A 15 -32.09 17.76 -12.65
CA LEU A 15 -30.77 17.50 -12.07
C LEU A 15 -29.82 16.91 -13.12
N LEU A 16 -28.58 17.38 -13.13
CA LEU A 16 -27.53 16.89 -14.01
C LEU A 16 -26.60 15.96 -13.23
N PHE A 17 -26.36 14.75 -13.75
CA PHE A 17 -25.51 13.74 -13.13
C PHE A 17 -24.38 13.31 -14.07
N LEU A 18 -23.18 13.10 -13.53
CA LEU A 18 -22.09 12.43 -14.25
C LEU A 18 -22.25 10.92 -14.11
N LEU A 19 -22.28 10.22 -15.24
CA LEU A 19 -22.41 8.77 -15.28
C LEU A 19 -21.06 8.10 -15.54
N SER A 20 -20.38 8.46 -16.63
CA SER A 20 -19.17 7.78 -17.07
C SER A 20 -18.28 8.68 -17.92
N THR A 21 -17.06 8.19 -18.18
CA THR A 21 -16.12 8.83 -19.11
C THR A 21 -16.42 8.39 -20.54
N ILE A 22 -16.13 9.26 -21.53
CA ILE A 22 -16.34 8.95 -22.96
C ILE A 22 -15.50 7.73 -23.40
N SER A 23 -14.36 7.50 -22.76
CA SER A 23 -13.48 6.35 -23.05
C SER A 23 -14.02 5.00 -22.57
N SER A 24 -14.95 4.99 -21.61
CA SER A 24 -15.40 3.76 -20.97
C SER A 24 -16.69 3.20 -21.56
N THR A 25 -17.54 4.03 -22.18
CA THR A 25 -18.91 3.63 -22.51
C THR A 25 -19.47 4.46 -23.66
N THR A 26 -20.27 3.83 -24.53
CA THR A 26 -20.99 4.53 -25.60
C THR A 26 -22.35 5.03 -25.12
N GLN A 27 -22.97 5.94 -25.86
CA GLN A 27 -24.30 6.47 -25.49
C GLN A 27 -25.37 5.37 -25.48
N ASP A 28 -25.34 4.44 -26.44
CA ASP A 28 -26.31 3.35 -26.57
C ASP A 28 -26.25 2.40 -25.35
N ASP A 29 -25.05 2.11 -24.86
CA ASP A 29 -24.85 1.28 -23.65
C ASP A 29 -25.45 1.95 -22.40
N LEU A 30 -25.35 3.29 -22.30
CA LEU A 30 -25.94 4.05 -21.19
C LEU A 30 -27.46 4.08 -21.28
N GLU A 31 -28.03 4.26 -22.46
CA GLU A 31 -29.48 4.20 -22.67
C GLU A 31 -30.03 2.82 -22.32
N GLN A 32 -29.34 1.74 -22.71
CA GLN A 32 -29.71 0.38 -22.32
C GLN A 32 -29.63 0.17 -20.81
N PHE A 33 -28.59 0.70 -20.14
CA PHE A 33 -28.44 0.62 -18.69
C PHE A 33 -29.55 1.38 -17.95
N LEU A 34 -29.89 2.59 -18.40
CA LEU A 34 -30.94 3.42 -17.80
C LEU A 34 -32.33 2.81 -18.03
N ALA A 35 -32.59 2.25 -19.22
CA ALA A 35 -33.81 1.53 -19.54
C ALA A 35 -33.98 0.27 -18.66
N ALA A 36 -32.90 -0.51 -18.47
CA ALA A 36 -32.93 -1.69 -17.61
C ALA A 36 -33.18 -1.36 -16.13
N LYS A 37 -32.83 -0.15 -15.70
CA LYS A 37 -33.08 0.35 -14.33
C LYS A 37 -34.37 1.17 -14.21
N SER A 38 -35.14 1.33 -15.29
CA SER A 38 -36.38 2.11 -15.34
C SER A 38 -36.22 3.55 -14.82
N VAL A 39 -35.07 4.17 -15.08
CA VAL A 39 -34.82 5.56 -14.67
C VAL A 39 -35.26 6.50 -15.78
N SER A 40 -36.22 7.38 -15.50
CA SER A 40 -36.57 8.46 -16.41
C SER A 40 -35.42 9.45 -16.53
N HIS A 41 -34.90 9.67 -17.74
CA HIS A 41 -33.80 10.59 -17.97
C HIS A 41 -34.08 11.53 -19.15
N GLY A 42 -33.48 12.71 -19.10
CA GLY A 42 -33.42 13.63 -20.22
C GLY A 42 -32.36 13.22 -21.26
N PRO A 43 -32.02 14.11 -22.21
CA PRO A 43 -30.98 13.84 -23.20
C PRO A 43 -29.61 13.63 -22.52
N ILE A 44 -28.90 12.59 -22.93
CA ILE A 44 -27.51 12.34 -22.51
C ILE A 44 -26.63 13.34 -23.26
N THR A 45 -25.84 14.12 -22.54
CA THR A 45 -24.95 15.15 -23.11
C THR A 45 -23.53 14.99 -22.57
N VAL A 46 -22.55 15.44 -23.37
CA VAL A 46 -21.15 15.42 -22.98
C VAL A 46 -20.82 16.74 -22.27
N ALA A 47 -20.33 16.64 -21.03
CA ALA A 47 -19.88 17.78 -20.24
C ALA A 47 -18.35 17.75 -20.06
N GLN A 48 -17.72 18.92 -20.07
CA GLN A 48 -16.30 19.06 -19.78
C GLN A 48 -16.06 19.08 -18.27
N VAL A 49 -15.30 18.10 -17.77
CA VAL A 49 -15.00 17.97 -16.33
C VAL A 49 -13.51 17.74 -16.11
N SER A 50 -12.99 18.19 -14.97
CA SER A 50 -11.60 17.88 -14.61
C SER A 50 -11.45 16.40 -14.29
N ARG A 51 -10.36 15.79 -14.78
CA ARG A 51 -9.98 14.41 -14.44
C ARG A 51 -9.44 14.29 -13.02
N TYR A 52 -8.84 15.36 -12.49
CA TYR A 52 -8.16 15.37 -11.20
C TYR A 52 -8.86 16.33 -10.23
N ALA A 53 -8.80 16.02 -8.94
CA ALA A 53 -9.22 16.97 -7.91
C ALA A 53 -8.28 18.18 -7.88
N ALA A 54 -8.82 19.37 -7.58
CA ALA A 54 -7.99 20.56 -7.41
C ALA A 54 -7.13 20.40 -6.15
N ILE A 55 -5.83 20.68 -6.30
CA ILE A 55 -4.87 20.63 -5.19
C ILE A 55 -4.83 22.01 -4.51
N THR A 56 -4.88 23.09 -5.30
CA THR A 56 -4.85 24.46 -4.77
C THR A 56 -6.23 25.12 -4.81
N ARG A 57 -6.44 26.09 -3.91
CA ARG A 57 -7.66 26.90 -3.88
C ARG A 57 -7.90 27.65 -5.20
N GLU A 58 -6.84 28.09 -5.85
CA GLU A 58 -6.90 28.78 -7.15
C GLU A 58 -7.41 27.85 -8.26
N GLN A 59 -6.85 26.63 -8.36
CA GLN A 59 -7.33 25.61 -9.29
C GLN A 59 -8.80 25.28 -9.04
N PHE A 60 -9.20 25.15 -7.78
CA PHE A 60 -10.60 24.90 -7.43
C PHE A 60 -11.53 26.00 -7.94
N ASN A 61 -11.17 27.27 -7.74
CA ASN A 61 -12.00 28.39 -8.16
C ASN A 61 -12.17 28.44 -9.68
N GLU A 62 -11.12 28.14 -10.44
CA GLU A 62 -11.20 28.04 -11.90
C GLU A 62 -12.05 26.85 -12.35
N TRP A 63 -11.80 25.66 -11.80
CA TRP A 63 -12.42 24.41 -12.29
C TRP A 63 -13.87 24.24 -11.85
N LYS A 64 -14.27 24.85 -10.72
CA LYS A 64 -15.66 24.89 -10.27
C LYS A 64 -16.60 25.51 -11.30
N THR A 65 -16.09 26.39 -12.18
CA THR A 65 -16.88 26.99 -13.25
C THR A 65 -17.31 25.97 -14.32
N LEU A 66 -16.51 24.91 -14.52
CA LEU A 66 -16.81 23.82 -15.45
C LEU A 66 -17.77 22.81 -14.84
N TRP A 67 -17.49 22.38 -13.60
CA TRP A 67 -18.31 21.41 -12.90
C TRP A 67 -18.26 21.60 -11.38
N PRO A 68 -19.39 21.43 -10.66
CA PRO A 68 -19.37 21.43 -9.20
C PRO A 68 -18.42 20.36 -8.66
N MET A 69 -17.42 20.80 -7.91
CA MET A 69 -16.40 19.92 -7.34
C MET A 69 -16.30 20.14 -5.83
N SER A 70 -15.82 19.13 -5.12
CA SER A 70 -15.47 19.25 -3.70
C SER A 70 -14.02 19.66 -3.59
N TYR A 71 -13.74 20.65 -2.75
CA TYR A 71 -12.36 21.01 -2.40
C TYR A 71 -12.20 20.93 -0.90
N HIS A 72 -11.27 20.06 -0.53
CA HIS A 72 -10.71 20.00 0.80
C HIS A 72 -9.38 20.71 0.69
N ASP A 73 -9.15 21.73 1.54
CA ASP A 73 -7.81 22.29 1.65
C ASP A 73 -6.87 21.11 1.86
N CYS A 74 -5.86 20.99 1.00
CA CYS A 74 -4.73 20.15 1.30
C CYS A 74 -4.08 20.78 2.53
N ILE A 75 -4.57 20.38 3.71
CA ILE A 75 -3.77 20.39 4.91
C ILE A 75 -2.58 19.56 4.45
N VAL A 76 -1.47 20.24 4.14
CA VAL A 76 -0.16 19.61 4.03
C VAL A 76 -0.21 18.59 5.14
N ARG A 77 -0.15 17.29 4.81
CA ARG A 77 -0.10 16.27 5.84
C ARG A 77 1.12 16.66 6.67
N GLU A 78 0.88 17.36 7.77
CA GLU A 78 1.83 17.51 8.84
C GLU A 78 1.85 16.11 9.40
N ASP A 79 2.60 15.23 8.71
CA ASP A 79 2.91 13.92 9.24
C ASP A 79 3.43 14.22 10.65
N PRO A 80 2.81 13.62 11.67
CA PRO A 80 3.13 13.96 13.04
C PRO A 80 4.65 13.88 13.21
N PRO A 81 5.27 14.89 13.84
CA PRO A 81 6.71 14.90 13.97
C PRO A 81 7.14 13.64 14.70
N LEU A 82 8.21 13.00 14.21
CA LEU A 82 8.77 11.82 14.85
C LEU A 82 9.01 12.11 16.33
N SER A 83 8.53 11.21 17.18
CA SER A 83 8.81 11.25 18.61
C SER A 83 10.32 11.17 18.85
N PRO A 84 10.82 11.72 19.97
CA PRO A 84 12.25 11.62 20.28
C PRO A 84 12.73 10.16 20.39
N GLU A 85 11.85 9.23 20.75
CA GLU A 85 12.15 7.80 20.79
C GLU A 85 12.32 7.21 19.38
N GLU A 86 11.43 7.54 18.44
CA GLU A 86 11.53 7.12 17.04
C GLU A 86 12.79 7.70 16.38
N VAL A 87 13.14 8.95 16.68
CA VAL A 87 14.38 9.57 16.18
C VAL A 87 15.62 8.83 16.71
N ALA A 88 15.65 8.50 18.01
CA ALA A 88 16.76 7.75 18.61
C ALA A 88 16.86 6.33 18.03
N SER A 89 15.72 5.67 17.80
CA SER A 89 15.65 4.37 17.15
C SER A 89 16.17 4.44 15.71
N ALA A 90 15.69 5.41 14.93
CA ALA A 90 16.13 5.63 13.55
C ALA A 90 17.63 5.93 13.46
N GLU A 91 18.18 6.75 14.36
CA GLU A 91 19.61 7.03 14.43
C GLU A 91 20.42 5.77 14.73
N LYS A 92 19.96 4.94 15.67
CA LYS A 92 20.60 3.64 15.99
C LYS A 92 20.63 2.73 14.76
N TRP A 93 19.52 2.56 14.06
CA TRP A 93 19.44 1.68 12.89
C TRP A 93 20.25 2.21 11.72
N MET A 94 20.28 3.54 11.52
CA MET A 94 21.12 4.16 10.50
C MET A 94 22.61 3.97 10.80
N ARG A 95 23.05 4.09 12.06
CA ARG A 95 24.43 3.76 12.46
C ARG A 95 24.79 2.31 12.15
N LEU A 96 23.87 1.39 12.40
CA LEU A 96 24.07 -0.02 12.06
C LEU A 96 24.13 -0.23 10.53
N ALA A 97 23.31 0.47 9.75
CA ALA A 97 23.34 0.38 8.29
C ALA A 97 24.69 0.86 7.72
N LEU A 98 25.27 1.91 8.31
CA LEU A 98 26.63 2.36 7.99
C LEU A 98 27.70 1.32 8.34
N GLN A 99 27.55 0.61 9.46
CA GLN A 99 28.46 -0.50 9.83
C GLN A 99 28.37 -1.66 8.84
N VAL A 100 27.16 -1.98 8.36
CA VAL A 100 26.94 -3.01 7.34
C VAL A 100 27.56 -2.61 6.00
N ALA A 101 27.61 -1.32 5.68
CA ALA A 101 28.26 -0.80 4.49
C ALA A 101 29.80 -0.71 4.62
N ALA A 102 30.34 -0.72 5.83
CA ALA A 102 31.77 -0.49 6.12
C ALA A 102 32.75 -1.45 5.42
N PRO A 103 32.47 -2.75 5.22
CA PRO A 103 33.38 -3.65 4.49
C PRO A 103 33.69 -3.20 3.06
N ASN A 104 32.80 -2.42 2.45
CA ASN A 104 32.98 -1.88 1.09
C ASN A 104 33.68 -0.50 1.10
N ALA A 105 33.85 0.14 2.26
CA ALA A 105 34.34 1.51 2.43
C ALA A 105 35.85 1.70 2.26
N GLY A 106 36.61 0.65 1.95
CA GLY A 106 38.04 0.71 1.66
C GLY A 106 38.39 0.34 0.23
N SER A 107 37.39 0.19 -0.63
CA SER A 107 37.59 -0.21 -2.01
C SER A 107 37.64 1.01 -2.92
N ALA A 108 38.42 0.94 -4.00
CA ALA A 108 38.74 2.08 -4.87
C ALA A 108 37.52 2.76 -5.55
N ASP A 109 36.31 2.27 -5.30
CA ASP A 109 35.09 2.68 -5.96
C ASP A 109 33.98 2.85 -4.90
N ASP A 110 33.77 4.09 -4.46
CA ASP A 110 32.77 4.50 -3.46
C ASP A 110 31.34 4.15 -3.87
N SER A 111 31.14 3.79 -5.15
CA SER A 111 29.84 3.40 -5.70
C SER A 111 29.23 2.18 -5.00
N PHE A 112 30.01 1.35 -4.30
CA PHE A 112 29.55 0.12 -3.61
C PHE A 112 29.39 0.29 -2.09
N ILE A 113 29.54 1.50 -1.56
CA ILE A 113 29.32 1.79 -0.14
C ILE A 113 27.81 1.98 0.07
N ASN A 114 27.08 0.86 0.10
CA ASN A 114 25.66 0.84 0.42
C ASN A 114 25.35 -0.30 1.40
N GLY A 115 24.47 -0.01 2.33
CA GLY A 115 24.02 -0.91 3.39
C GLY A 115 22.53 -0.69 3.63
N ALA A 116 21.83 -1.78 3.89
CA ALA A 116 20.40 -1.81 4.13
C ALA A 116 20.09 -2.66 5.36
N ILE A 117 19.20 -2.20 6.22
CA ILE A 117 18.71 -2.93 7.39
C ILE A 117 17.19 -2.86 7.41
N MET A 118 16.56 -4.00 7.61
CA MET A 118 15.11 -4.11 7.76
C MET A 118 14.76 -4.45 9.20
N VAL A 119 13.84 -3.69 9.78
CA VAL A 119 13.48 -3.70 11.20
C VAL A 119 11.97 -3.87 11.32
N ASP A 120 11.53 -4.61 12.33
CA ASP A 120 10.13 -4.58 12.75
C ASP A 120 9.93 -3.38 13.69
N PRO A 121 9.14 -2.36 13.29
CA PRO A 121 8.94 -1.14 14.08
C PRO A 121 8.21 -1.40 15.41
N VAL A 122 7.38 -2.45 15.49
CA VAL A 122 6.61 -2.78 16.70
C VAL A 122 7.52 -3.39 17.76
N THR A 123 8.34 -4.37 17.37
CA THR A 123 9.26 -5.04 18.31
C THR A 123 10.61 -4.34 18.43
N ASN A 124 10.87 -3.34 17.57
CA ASN A 124 12.15 -2.67 17.41
C ASN A 124 13.32 -3.68 17.27
N THR A 125 13.12 -4.71 16.43
CA THR A 125 14.08 -5.80 16.23
C THR A 125 14.55 -5.88 14.79
N GLN A 126 15.84 -6.20 14.61
CA GLN A 126 16.41 -6.43 13.29
C GLN A 126 15.88 -7.73 12.69
N ILE A 127 15.30 -7.63 11.49
CA ILE A 127 14.83 -8.79 10.72
C ILE A 127 15.90 -9.26 9.73
N SER A 128 16.54 -8.31 9.03
CA SER A 128 17.62 -8.59 8.07
C SER A 128 18.56 -7.39 7.94
N ALA A 129 19.79 -7.67 7.48
CA ALA A 129 20.80 -6.66 7.22
C ALA A 129 21.70 -7.13 6.06
N SER A 130 22.01 -6.23 5.13
CA SER A 130 22.76 -6.57 3.92
C SER A 130 23.58 -5.40 3.39
N GLY A 131 24.79 -5.70 2.93
CA GLY A 131 25.61 -4.78 2.15
C GLY A 131 25.41 -4.94 0.65
N ASP A 132 25.99 -4.02 -0.10
CA ASP A 132 26.08 -4.09 -1.55
C ASP A 132 27.08 -5.17 -2.00
N ASP A 133 26.62 -6.09 -2.85
CA ASP A 133 27.41 -7.23 -3.33
C ASP A 133 27.46 -7.24 -4.88
N ARG A 134 27.25 -6.07 -5.52
CA ARG A 134 27.20 -5.93 -6.99
C ARG A 134 28.45 -6.41 -7.73
N ARG A 135 29.59 -6.54 -7.03
CA ARG A 135 30.82 -7.14 -7.56
C ARG A 135 30.68 -8.62 -7.92
N LYS A 136 29.81 -9.34 -7.22
CA LYS A 136 29.53 -10.76 -7.46
C LYS A 136 28.41 -10.91 -8.49
N ASN A 137 27.37 -10.09 -8.37
CA ASN A 137 26.22 -10.08 -9.29
C ASN A 137 25.62 -8.68 -9.33
N PRO A 138 25.47 -8.06 -10.51
CA PRO A 138 24.96 -6.69 -10.64
C PRO A 138 23.57 -6.46 -10.01
N LEU A 139 22.79 -7.50 -9.76
CA LEU A 139 21.47 -7.40 -9.12
C LEU A 139 21.53 -7.48 -7.58
N HIS A 140 22.70 -7.76 -6.98
CA HIS A 140 22.86 -7.89 -5.52
C HIS A 140 23.03 -6.52 -4.84
N HIS A 141 22.06 -5.64 -5.06
CA HIS A 141 21.94 -4.37 -4.34
C HIS A 141 21.62 -4.63 -2.87
N ALA A 142 22.08 -3.75 -1.97
CA ALA A 142 21.87 -3.88 -0.53
C ALA A 142 20.39 -4.11 -0.17
N THR A 143 19.48 -3.34 -0.78
CA THR A 143 18.02 -3.48 -0.61
C THR A 143 17.50 -4.84 -1.07
N MET A 144 17.92 -5.31 -2.25
CA MET A 144 17.49 -6.59 -2.81
C MET A 144 17.97 -7.77 -1.97
N ASN A 145 19.22 -7.72 -1.50
CA ASN A 145 19.77 -8.72 -0.60
C ASN A 145 19.00 -8.75 0.73
N CYS A 146 18.60 -7.58 1.23
CA CYS A 146 17.81 -7.45 2.46
C CYS A 146 16.43 -8.10 2.32
N ILE A 147 15.76 -7.88 1.19
CA ILE A 147 14.46 -8.49 0.84
C ILE A 147 14.60 -10.01 0.70
N GLU A 148 15.65 -10.48 0.00
CA GLU A 148 15.91 -11.90 -0.17
C GLU A 148 16.10 -12.62 1.18
N GLN A 149 16.82 -12.00 2.13
CA GLN A 149 16.98 -12.57 3.47
C GLN A 149 15.63 -12.73 4.19
N VAL A 150 14.71 -11.76 4.06
CA VAL A 150 13.36 -11.86 4.63
C VAL A 150 12.53 -12.92 3.93
N ALA A 151 12.59 -12.99 2.60
CA ALA A 151 11.93 -14.04 1.83
C ALA A 151 12.43 -15.44 2.23
N GLN A 152 13.74 -15.62 2.44
CA GLN A 152 14.32 -16.88 2.91
C GLN A 152 13.86 -17.23 4.32
N ARG A 153 13.83 -16.26 5.24
CA ARG A 153 13.31 -16.44 6.60
C ARG A 153 11.85 -16.87 6.57
N GLU A 154 11.04 -16.20 5.76
CA GLU A 154 9.62 -16.52 5.57
C GLU A 154 9.39 -17.90 4.97
N ARG A 155 10.19 -18.26 3.95
CA ARG A 155 10.16 -19.60 3.35
C ARG A 155 10.49 -20.68 4.36
N LYS A 156 11.56 -20.52 5.16
CA LYS A 156 11.93 -21.45 6.22
C LYS A 156 10.83 -21.59 7.27
N ARG A 157 10.21 -20.48 7.67
CA ARG A 157 9.07 -20.45 8.62
C ARG A 157 7.86 -21.21 8.09
N ARG A 158 7.53 -21.08 6.80
CA ARG A 158 6.42 -21.81 6.18
C ARG A 158 6.73 -23.31 6.04
N GLN A 159 7.97 -23.64 5.68
CA GLN A 159 8.44 -25.02 5.57
C GLN A 159 8.43 -25.74 6.91
N SER A 160 8.84 -25.10 8.01
CA SER A 160 8.78 -25.71 9.34
C SER A 160 7.35 -25.95 9.82
N ARG A 161 6.39 -25.10 9.43
CA ARG A 161 4.95 -25.32 9.71
C ARG A 161 4.33 -26.42 8.85
N HIS A 162 4.87 -26.67 7.66
CA HIS A 162 4.40 -27.68 6.72
C HIS A 162 5.23 -28.97 6.74
N ALA A 163 6.23 -29.09 7.63
CA ALA A 163 6.96 -30.33 7.78
C ALA A 163 5.98 -31.39 8.31
N PRO A 164 5.63 -32.42 7.52
CA PRO A 164 4.91 -33.55 8.08
C PRO A 164 5.83 -34.21 9.10
N ASP A 165 5.24 -34.67 10.21
CA ASP A 165 5.87 -35.54 11.19
C ASP A 165 6.36 -36.81 10.47
N ARG A 166 7.55 -36.75 9.87
CA ARG A 166 8.18 -37.88 9.18
C ARG A 166 8.72 -38.81 10.26
N LYS A 167 7.83 -39.64 10.79
CA LYS A 167 8.24 -41.00 11.17
C LYS A 167 8.87 -41.62 9.93
N ILE A 168 10.15 -41.94 10.06
CA ILE A 168 10.93 -42.63 9.05
C ILE A 168 10.37 -44.04 8.97
N ASP A 169 9.46 -44.28 8.03
CA ASP A 169 9.20 -45.63 7.54
C ASP A 169 9.88 -45.76 6.19
N THR A 170 10.95 -46.54 6.21
CA THR A 170 11.62 -47.08 5.04
C THR A 170 10.63 -47.96 4.25
N ASP A 171 10.21 -47.54 3.07
CA ASP A 171 10.55 -48.27 1.84
C ASP A 171 10.25 -47.45 0.58
N ARG A 172 11.10 -47.62 -0.43
CA ARG A 172 11.11 -46.87 -1.69
C ARG A 172 10.14 -47.49 -2.69
N SER A 173 9.34 -46.66 -3.36
CA SER A 173 9.21 -46.73 -4.81
C SER A 173 8.76 -45.39 -5.40
N VAL A 174 9.31 -45.14 -6.56
CA VAL A 174 9.34 -43.91 -7.36
C VAL A 174 7.96 -43.66 -7.96
N ASP A 175 7.54 -42.40 -8.14
CA ASP A 175 7.11 -41.90 -9.45
C ASP A 175 6.93 -40.37 -9.46
N VAL A 176 7.33 -39.83 -10.61
CA VAL A 176 7.39 -38.44 -11.01
C VAL A 176 6.00 -38.02 -11.47
N GLU A 177 5.43 -36.94 -10.93
CA GLU A 177 4.47 -36.16 -11.72
C GLU A 177 4.37 -34.68 -11.34
N GLN A 178 4.24 -33.92 -12.44
CA GLN A 178 4.13 -32.48 -12.61
C GLN A 178 2.86 -31.93 -11.97
N SER A 179 2.90 -30.75 -11.33
CA SER A 179 1.68 -29.95 -11.18
C SER A 179 1.93 -28.45 -10.96
N GLN A 180 1.02 -27.70 -11.59
CA GLN A 180 0.90 -26.29 -11.90
C GLN A 180 0.64 -25.32 -10.70
N PRO A 181 0.67 -23.98 -10.92
CA PRO A 181 0.72 -22.98 -9.86
C PRO A 181 -0.64 -22.78 -9.18
N ARG A 182 -0.65 -22.63 -7.85
CA ARG A 182 -1.86 -22.46 -7.05
C ARG A 182 -2.28 -20.99 -6.95
N SER A 183 -3.56 -20.78 -7.19
CA SER A 183 -4.34 -19.55 -7.17
C SER A 183 -4.44 -18.89 -5.79
N HIS A 184 -4.52 -17.56 -5.82
CA HIS A 184 -4.90 -16.68 -4.71
C HIS A 184 -6.22 -17.12 -4.05
N THR A 185 -6.23 -17.18 -2.72
CA THR A 185 -7.47 -17.18 -1.92
C THR A 185 -7.31 -16.14 -0.82
N ASP A 186 -8.09 -15.06 -0.93
CA ASP A 186 -8.23 -14.06 0.12
C ASP A 186 -8.93 -14.64 1.37
N PRO A 187 -8.58 -14.19 2.59
CA PRO A 187 -9.25 -14.65 3.80
C PRO A 187 -10.64 -13.97 3.99
N PRO A 188 -11.59 -14.63 4.68
CA PRO A 188 -12.97 -14.19 4.75
C PRO A 188 -13.20 -13.05 5.76
N ASN A 189 -14.10 -12.16 5.35
CA ASN A 189 -14.58 -10.95 6.03
C ASN A 189 -15.30 -11.28 7.37
N HIS A 190 -14.77 -10.83 8.51
CA HIS A 190 -15.42 -10.96 9.82
C HIS A 190 -16.22 -9.69 10.17
N LYS A 191 -17.50 -9.91 10.47
CA LYS A 191 -18.53 -8.91 10.82
C LYS A 191 -18.12 -8.07 12.03
N ARG A 192 -18.23 -6.73 11.91
CA ARG A 192 -18.06 -5.76 12.99
C ARG A 192 -19.21 -5.85 14.00
N LYS A 193 -18.90 -5.99 15.28
CA LYS A 193 -19.74 -5.55 16.41
C LYS A 193 -18.98 -4.44 17.12
N ALA A 194 -19.66 -3.33 17.37
CA ALA A 194 -19.14 -2.15 18.06
C ALA A 194 -19.19 -2.35 19.58
N ALA A 195 -18.11 -2.01 20.28
CA ALA A 195 -18.10 -1.49 21.65
C ALA A 195 -16.71 -0.94 22.02
N ASP A 196 -16.72 0.35 22.38
CA ASP A 196 -15.84 1.16 23.25
C ASP A 196 -14.32 1.25 23.01
N ASP A 197 -13.94 2.46 22.58
CA ASP A 197 -12.63 2.97 22.17
C ASP A 197 -11.77 3.43 23.38
N ASP A 198 -10.60 2.80 23.57
CA ASP A 198 -9.29 3.47 23.76
C ASP A 198 -8.18 2.45 24.09
N ASP A 199 -8.49 1.34 24.75
CA ASP A 199 -7.50 0.29 25.14
C ASP A 199 -7.18 -0.70 24.00
N ALA A 200 -7.95 -0.66 22.91
CA ALA A 200 -7.89 -1.65 21.82
C ALA A 200 -6.74 -1.42 20.82
N LEU A 201 -6.15 -0.23 20.78
CA LEU A 201 -5.11 0.11 19.79
C LEU A 201 -3.76 -0.56 20.13
N GLU A 202 -3.43 -0.68 21.41
CA GLU A 202 -2.21 -1.34 21.85
C GLU A 202 -2.31 -2.87 21.70
N ASP A 203 -3.48 -3.44 21.99
CA ASP A 203 -3.76 -4.87 21.84
C ASP A 203 -3.83 -5.33 20.38
N GLU A 204 -4.33 -4.50 19.45
CA GLU A 204 -4.32 -4.82 18.00
C GLU A 204 -2.90 -4.86 17.43
N ALA A 205 -2.00 -3.97 17.87
CA ALA A 205 -0.60 -3.95 17.43
C ALA A 205 0.16 -5.20 17.91
N ILE A 206 -0.06 -5.62 19.16
CA ILE A 206 0.54 -6.84 19.73
C ILE A 206 -0.05 -8.10 19.09
N ALA A 207 -1.35 -8.13 18.80
CA ALA A 207 -2.00 -9.24 18.10
C ALA A 207 -1.60 -9.35 16.61
N TYR A 208 -1.18 -8.24 15.99
CA TYR A 208 -0.68 -8.23 14.61
C TYR A 208 0.76 -8.73 14.50
N ALA A 209 1.62 -8.50 15.51
CA ALA A 209 2.98 -9.03 15.56
C ALA A 209 3.04 -10.58 15.51
N GLY A 210 1.96 -11.26 15.92
CA GLY A 210 1.81 -12.72 15.85
C GLY A 210 1.23 -13.26 14.52
N LYS A 211 0.74 -12.41 13.62
CA LYS A 211 0.11 -12.85 12.36
C LYS A 211 1.15 -12.89 11.24
N SER A 212 1.51 -14.11 10.86
CA SER A 212 1.96 -14.50 9.51
C SER A 212 2.40 -13.33 8.59
N GLY A 213 3.61 -12.79 8.81
CA GLY A 213 4.25 -11.85 7.87
C GLY A 213 4.07 -12.26 6.40
N TYR A 214 3.50 -11.34 5.61
CA TYR A 214 3.40 -11.45 4.16
C TYR A 214 4.52 -10.60 3.57
N LEU A 215 5.49 -11.25 2.90
CA LEU A 215 6.65 -10.57 2.33
C LEU A 215 7.35 -9.66 3.36
N CYS A 216 7.45 -8.36 3.08
CA CYS A 216 8.06 -7.35 3.95
C CYS A 216 7.02 -6.35 4.48
N THR A 217 5.75 -6.75 4.57
CA THR A 217 4.67 -5.87 5.06
C THR A 217 4.93 -5.42 6.49
N ASN A 218 4.74 -4.12 6.75
CA ASN A 218 4.92 -3.45 8.04
C ASN A 218 6.34 -3.57 8.62
N LEU A 219 7.35 -3.61 7.75
CA LEU A 219 8.75 -3.49 8.14
C LEU A 219 9.30 -2.14 7.69
N ASP A 220 10.20 -1.59 8.49
CA ASP A 220 10.94 -0.37 8.18
C ASP A 220 12.28 -0.73 7.54
N LEU A 221 12.63 -0.04 6.47
CA LEU A 221 13.89 -0.22 5.75
C LEU A 221 14.77 1.04 5.90
N TYR A 222 15.94 0.86 6.50
CA TYR A 222 16.97 1.88 6.65
C TYR A 222 18.07 1.64 5.61
N VAL A 223 18.31 2.62 4.75
CA VAL A 223 19.30 2.54 3.66
C VAL A 223 20.30 3.70 3.74
N VAL A 224 21.57 3.41 3.44
CA VAL A 224 22.64 4.41 3.43
C VAL A 224 22.56 5.31 2.18
N ARG A 225 22.07 4.79 1.06
CA ARG A 225 21.85 5.51 -0.20
C ARG A 225 20.43 5.28 -0.69
N GLU A 226 19.88 6.27 -1.39
CA GLU A 226 18.59 6.13 -2.07
C GLU A 226 18.61 4.92 -3.02
N PRO A 227 17.58 4.05 -2.97
CA PRO A 227 17.51 2.88 -3.83
C PRO A 227 17.37 3.29 -5.31
N CYS A 228 17.83 2.43 -6.22
CA CYS A 228 17.58 2.60 -7.64
C CYS A 228 16.13 2.21 -7.99
N ALA A 229 15.77 2.33 -9.27
CA ALA A 229 14.44 1.97 -9.77
C ALA A 229 14.07 0.48 -9.65
N MET A 230 15.06 -0.41 -9.47
CA MET A 230 14.88 -1.84 -9.20
C MET A 230 14.61 -2.07 -7.71
#